data_AF-A0A3D3TCI9-F1
#
_entry.id   AF-A0A3D3TCI9-F1
#
_cell.length_a   1.000
_cell.length_b   1.000
_cell.length_c   1.000
_cell.angle_alpha   90.00
_cell.angle_beta   90.00
_cell.angle_gamma   90.00
#
_symmetry.space_group_name_H-M   'P 1'
#
loop_
_entity.id
_entity.type
_entity.pdbx_description
1 polymer ?
#
loop_
_entity_poly.entity_id
_entity_poly.type
_entity_poly.pdbx_seq_one_letter_code
_entity_poly.pdbx_strand_id
1 'polypeptide(L)'
;MVLSFIGHGSSRYWTHEYLLHYSLINNLNNDKLGLWVTATCDFSRFDDHREKSGGELAVIKRTGGAIGLFSTVRTVYIAHNTVMNEYITKHLLTKENGKPMRLGDILRNVKSEPALSSNISKLRFILLGDPALRLAYPNESYKVQIDQINGLDISDETINLRALDDVAIVGHIVDNDGNIVSDYNGVLESVIFDSEQLMKTKGNGVGSERAKEYMTYPNTLFAGRVEVKNGEFRVNFTVSTDILNLNGKGKMNFYAYDETGERQAQGSFLNYTVGGTNPGVPEEENPPVIERIFMDDTEIILTNQNRVSVGPMPKFVAEISDDTGINLSSGSGRNIALIIDNGTSTEEYDLNSYFLSNDGSTKRGSVTFNIPELAPGNYTLEFVVWDVFNNSASEFVDFTVTNDKEGSDYAFEIWGNPAREMTKFVFKTKGEPADNVDLRMCVYSLSGQLVWIREERGAVNTLNVYEYDWNLDGSGGGRVMPGIYICTGQAVIDGKPRKVQAKKLIVVN
;
A
#
# COMPACT_ATOMS: atom_id res chain seq x y z
N MET A 1 -10.59 0.07 -0.55
CA MET A 1 -10.62 -0.31 0.88
C MET A 1 -11.98 0.03 1.47
N VAL A 2 -12.57 -0.88 2.26
CA VAL A 2 -13.75 -0.62 3.10
C VAL A 2 -13.32 -0.79 4.56
N LEU A 3 -13.57 0.22 5.38
CA LEU A 3 -13.29 0.20 6.82
C LEU A 3 -14.61 -0.06 7.57
N SER A 4 -14.74 -1.21 8.21
CA SER A 4 -15.95 -1.56 8.99
C SER A 4 -15.66 -1.53 10.48
N PHE A 5 -16.31 -0.63 11.20
CA PHE A 5 -16.22 -0.49 12.65
C PHE A 5 -17.58 -0.70 13.30
N ILE A 6 -17.62 -1.58 14.31
CA ILE A 6 -18.78 -1.81 15.16
C ILE A 6 -18.32 -1.69 16.61
N GLY A 7 -18.92 -0.77 17.37
CA GLY A 7 -18.55 -0.59 18.77
C GLY A 7 -19.11 0.69 19.38
N HIS A 8 -18.66 1.00 20.59
CA HIS A 8 -18.96 2.26 21.26
C HIS A 8 -18.28 3.44 20.56
N GLY A 9 -18.86 4.63 20.71
CA GLY A 9 -18.34 5.85 20.11
C GLY A 9 -19.23 7.03 20.47
N SER A 10 -18.82 8.19 19.98
CA SER A 10 -19.52 9.47 20.11
C SER A 10 -19.48 10.23 18.78
N SER A 11 -19.98 11.47 18.77
CA SER A 11 -19.77 12.39 17.65
C SER A 11 -18.29 12.71 17.38
N ARG A 12 -17.35 12.40 18.30
CA ARG A 12 -15.94 12.81 18.18
C ARG A 12 -14.92 11.68 18.24
N TYR A 13 -15.31 10.46 18.59
CA TYR A 13 -14.34 9.36 18.71
C TYR A 13 -14.95 7.97 18.60
N TRP A 14 -14.09 6.99 18.31
CA TRP A 14 -14.38 5.56 18.40
C TRP A 14 -13.78 4.97 19.68
N THR A 15 -14.59 4.16 20.35
CA THR A 15 -14.29 3.46 21.63
C THR A 15 -13.87 4.38 22.78
N HIS A 16 -13.73 3.83 23.99
CA HIS A 16 -13.25 4.60 25.15
C HIS A 16 -11.73 4.82 25.14
N GLU A 17 -11.02 3.99 24.37
CA GLU A 17 -9.58 4.01 24.17
C GLU A 17 -9.15 4.99 23.07
N TYR A 18 -10.11 5.71 22.46
CA TYR A 18 -9.87 6.71 21.42
C TYR A 18 -9.12 6.18 20.20
N LEU A 19 -9.46 4.97 19.74
CA LEU A 19 -8.84 4.34 18.56
C LEU A 19 -8.86 5.26 17.32
N LEU A 20 -9.93 6.04 17.18
CA LEU A 20 -10.01 7.14 16.22
C LEU A 20 -10.61 8.35 16.93
N HIS A 21 -9.85 9.43 17.04
CA HIS A 21 -10.27 10.68 17.67
C HIS A 21 -10.43 11.80 16.64
N TYR A 22 -11.25 12.81 16.94
CA TYR A 22 -11.52 13.94 16.05
C TYR A 22 -10.24 14.62 15.51
N SER A 23 -9.22 14.78 16.35
CA SER A 23 -7.92 15.33 15.94
C SER A 23 -7.19 14.45 14.93
N LEU A 24 -7.24 13.12 15.09
CA LEU A 24 -6.67 12.18 14.12
C LEU A 24 -7.39 12.29 12.77
N ILE A 25 -8.73 12.35 12.78
CA ILE A 25 -9.52 12.56 11.56
C ILE A 25 -9.13 13.89 10.89
N ASN A 26 -8.97 14.95 11.68
CA ASN A 26 -8.55 16.26 11.18
C ASN A 26 -7.14 16.24 10.56
N ASN A 27 -6.27 15.34 11.01
CA ASN A 27 -4.90 15.20 10.54
C ASN A 27 -4.74 14.12 9.45
N LEU A 28 -5.80 13.39 9.07
CA LEU A 28 -5.73 12.42 7.99
C LEU A 28 -5.18 13.06 6.71
N ASN A 29 -4.29 12.36 6.04
CA ASN A 29 -3.73 12.77 4.76
C ASN A 29 -3.60 11.54 3.88
N ASN A 30 -4.68 11.20 3.17
CA ASN A 30 -4.76 9.99 2.37
C ASN A 30 -5.39 10.27 1.00
N ASP A 31 -4.62 10.02 -0.04
CA ASP A 31 -5.07 10.20 -1.43
C ASP A 31 -6.03 9.09 -1.89
N LYS A 32 -5.99 7.93 -1.21
CA LYS A 32 -6.89 6.80 -1.43
C LYS A 32 -8.02 6.84 -0.40
N LEU A 33 -9.19 7.29 -0.81
CA LEU A 33 -10.35 7.44 0.06
C LEU A 33 -11.12 6.11 0.20
N GLY A 34 -11.14 5.55 1.40
CA GLY A 34 -11.92 4.35 1.72
C GLY A 34 -13.38 4.65 2.03
N LEU A 35 -14.28 3.70 1.79
CA LEU A 35 -15.65 3.75 2.31
C LEU A 35 -15.64 3.32 3.78
N TRP A 36 -16.27 4.08 4.68
CA TRP A 36 -16.38 3.65 6.08
C TRP A 36 -17.79 3.15 6.42
N VAL A 37 -17.88 2.05 7.14
CA VAL A 37 -19.11 1.53 7.74
C VAL A 37 -18.94 1.67 9.25
N THR A 38 -19.64 2.62 9.85
CA THR A 38 -19.50 2.97 11.27
C THR A 38 -20.80 2.67 12.00
N ALA A 39 -20.90 1.45 12.50
CA ALA A 39 -22.02 1.01 13.32
C ALA A 39 -21.74 1.36 14.80
N THR A 40 -21.71 2.66 15.06
CA THR A 40 -21.39 3.25 16.37
C THR A 40 -22.28 4.46 16.64
N CYS A 41 -22.50 4.80 17.91
CA CYS A 41 -23.45 5.81 18.35
C CYS A 41 -23.09 7.22 17.84
N ASP A 42 -24.01 7.83 17.08
CA ASP A 42 -24.05 9.27 16.77
C ASP A 42 -22.78 9.89 16.14
N PHE A 43 -21.92 9.06 15.55
CA PHE A 43 -20.67 9.49 14.90
C PHE A 43 -20.90 10.45 13.73
N SER A 44 -22.06 10.39 13.10
CA SER A 44 -22.47 11.23 11.96
C SER A 44 -23.63 12.15 12.30
N ARG A 45 -23.68 12.68 13.53
CA ARG A 45 -24.73 13.62 13.99
C ARG A 45 -24.61 14.99 13.31
N PHE A 46 -24.97 15.05 12.03
CA PHE A 46 -24.80 16.22 11.16
C PHE A 46 -25.77 17.38 11.42
N ASP A 47 -26.77 17.17 12.27
CA ASP A 47 -27.80 18.16 12.58
C ASP A 47 -27.48 18.96 13.86
N ASP A 48 -26.32 18.76 14.47
CA ASP A 48 -25.86 19.61 15.57
C ASP A 48 -25.20 20.89 15.05
N HIS A 49 -25.90 22.02 15.14
CA HIS A 49 -25.39 23.31 14.71
C HIS A 49 -24.18 23.83 15.51
N ARG A 50 -23.87 23.22 16.66
CA ARG A 50 -22.80 23.67 17.56
C ARG A 50 -21.45 23.08 17.20
N GLU A 51 -21.44 21.90 16.58
CA GLU A 51 -20.21 21.18 16.25
C GLU A 51 -20.39 20.26 15.06
N LYS A 52 -19.35 20.13 14.25
CA LYS A 52 -19.28 19.09 13.22
C LYS A 52 -18.87 17.77 13.87
N SER A 53 -19.53 16.69 13.49
CA SER A 53 -19.18 15.36 13.94
C SER A 53 -17.93 14.81 13.20
N GLY A 54 -17.31 13.77 13.73
CA GLY A 54 -16.19 13.07 13.11
C GLY A 54 -16.57 12.46 11.75
N GLY A 55 -17.81 11.94 11.62
CA GLY A 55 -18.35 11.47 10.36
C GLY A 55 -18.50 12.57 9.31
N GLU A 56 -18.97 13.76 9.69
CA GLU A 56 -18.99 14.92 8.78
C GLU A 56 -17.59 15.34 8.36
N LEU A 57 -16.67 15.48 9.33
CA LEU A 57 -15.29 15.88 9.08
C LEU A 57 -14.61 14.91 8.10
N ALA A 58 -14.83 13.61 8.25
CA ALA A 58 -14.24 12.60 7.38
C ALA A 58 -14.65 12.73 5.90
N VAL A 59 -15.87 13.20 5.58
CA VAL A 59 -16.33 13.36 4.18
C VAL A 59 -15.93 14.71 3.59
N ILE A 60 -15.97 15.77 4.38
CA ILE A 60 -15.74 17.14 3.86
C ILE A 60 -14.27 17.53 3.78
N LYS A 61 -13.38 16.70 4.32
CA LYS A 61 -11.95 16.98 4.39
C LYS A 61 -11.31 16.87 3.01
N ARG A 62 -10.58 17.93 2.64
CA ARG A 62 -9.99 18.08 1.29
C ARG A 62 -8.71 17.28 1.07
N THR A 63 -7.96 17.03 2.14
CA THR A 63 -6.65 16.37 2.10
C THR A 63 -6.72 14.88 2.44
N GLY A 64 -7.90 14.31 2.64
CA GLY A 64 -8.06 12.92 3.06
C GLY A 64 -9.41 12.64 3.71
N GLY A 65 -9.52 11.51 4.39
CA GLY A 65 -10.77 11.05 5.02
C GLY A 65 -11.41 9.89 4.26
N ALA A 66 -12.73 9.95 4.10
CA ALA A 66 -13.56 8.89 3.54
C ALA A 66 -14.26 9.33 2.26
N ILE A 67 -14.41 8.42 1.30
CA ILE A 67 -15.19 8.69 0.08
C ILE A 67 -16.71 8.74 0.36
N GLY A 68 -17.11 8.11 1.46
CA GLY A 68 -18.46 8.09 1.99
C GLY A 68 -18.54 7.25 3.25
N LEU A 69 -19.64 7.38 3.99
CA LEU A 69 -19.90 6.61 5.19
C LEU A 69 -21.31 6.04 5.22
N PHE A 70 -21.44 4.75 5.52
CA PHE A 70 -22.65 4.23 6.16
C PHE A 70 -22.49 4.38 7.67
N SER A 71 -23.28 5.27 8.28
CA SER A 71 -23.06 5.68 9.68
C SER A 71 -24.37 5.95 10.40
N THR A 72 -24.29 6.21 11.70
CA THR A 72 -25.46 6.54 12.52
C THR A 72 -25.48 8.00 12.96
N VAL A 73 -26.68 8.58 13.00
CA VAL A 73 -26.94 9.97 13.43
C VAL A 73 -27.41 10.09 14.88
N ARG A 74 -27.71 8.95 15.51
CA ARG A 74 -28.30 8.84 16.85
C ARG A 74 -27.81 7.56 17.50
N THR A 75 -28.01 7.47 18.81
CA THR A 75 -27.65 6.29 19.60
C THR A 75 -28.38 5.06 19.07
N VAL A 76 -27.68 3.91 19.06
CA VAL A 76 -28.14 2.65 18.48
C VAL A 76 -27.80 1.48 19.40
N TYR A 77 -28.48 0.35 19.20
CA TYR A 77 -28.21 -0.88 19.94
C TYR A 77 -27.25 -1.79 19.19
N ILE A 78 -26.31 -2.40 19.91
CA ILE A 78 -25.26 -3.23 19.32
C ILE A 78 -25.82 -4.41 18.49
N ALA A 79 -26.86 -5.08 18.98
CA ALA A 79 -27.50 -6.17 18.24
C ALA A 79 -28.07 -5.70 16.88
N HIS A 80 -28.64 -4.50 16.85
CA HIS A 80 -29.15 -3.90 15.61
C HIS A 80 -28.02 -3.48 14.67
N ASN A 81 -26.91 -2.99 15.21
CA ASN A 81 -25.72 -2.61 14.45
C ASN A 81 -25.07 -3.81 13.75
N THR A 82 -24.97 -4.95 14.44
CA THR A 82 -24.45 -6.19 13.86
C THR A 82 -25.24 -6.61 12.63
N VAL A 83 -26.58 -6.67 12.75
CA VAL A 83 -27.45 -7.06 11.62
C VAL A 83 -27.37 -6.04 10.48
N MET A 84 -27.39 -4.73 10.78
CA MET A 84 -27.23 -3.69 9.76
C MET A 84 -25.89 -3.82 9.02
N ASN A 85 -24.79 -4.03 9.75
CA ASN A 85 -23.45 -4.15 9.17
C ASN A 85 -23.31 -5.40 8.29
N GLU A 86 -23.89 -6.53 8.70
CA GLU A 86 -23.94 -7.76 7.92
C GLU A 86 -24.63 -7.55 6.57
N TYR A 87 -25.82 -6.95 6.56
CA TYR A 87 -26.54 -6.67 5.31
C TYR A 87 -25.86 -5.59 4.48
N ILE A 88 -25.26 -4.56 5.08
CA ILE A 88 -24.44 -3.58 4.34
C ILE A 88 -23.30 -4.30 3.63
N THR A 89 -22.58 -5.19 4.34
CA THR A 89 -21.46 -5.96 3.76
C THR A 89 -21.93 -6.88 2.65
N LYS A 90 -23.04 -7.59 2.85
CA LYS A 90 -23.65 -8.46 1.84
C LYS A 90 -23.97 -7.68 0.55
N HIS A 91 -24.69 -6.56 0.67
CA HIS A 91 -25.07 -5.74 -0.49
C HIS A 91 -23.88 -5.00 -1.12
N LEU A 92 -22.85 -4.65 -0.34
CA LEU A 92 -21.59 -4.11 -0.85
C LEU A 92 -20.84 -5.08 -1.74
N LEU A 93 -20.94 -6.38 -1.50
CA LEU A 93 -20.30 -7.43 -2.29
C LEU A 93 -21.20 -7.99 -3.39
N THR A 94 -22.50 -7.65 -3.38
CA THR A 94 -23.45 -8.09 -4.40
C THR A 94 -23.38 -7.17 -5.62
N LYS A 95 -23.40 -7.75 -6.82
CA LYS A 95 -23.42 -7.01 -8.08
C LYS A 95 -24.84 -6.92 -8.64
N GLU A 96 -25.14 -5.80 -9.27
CA GLU A 96 -26.38 -5.55 -10.02
C GLU A 96 -26.00 -5.39 -11.50
N ASN A 97 -26.49 -6.29 -12.36
CA ASN A 97 -26.14 -6.35 -13.79
C ASN A 97 -24.61 -6.37 -14.00
N GLY A 98 -23.92 -7.22 -13.25
CA GLY A 98 -22.46 -7.39 -13.31
C GLY A 98 -21.64 -6.24 -12.71
N LYS A 99 -22.26 -5.20 -12.14
CA LYS A 99 -21.55 -4.04 -11.57
C LYS A 99 -21.79 -3.90 -10.07
N PRO A 100 -20.81 -3.40 -9.29
CA PRO A 100 -21.01 -3.03 -7.88
C PRO A 100 -22.23 -2.13 -7.69
N MET A 101 -23.12 -2.41 -6.73
CA MET A 101 -24.31 -1.56 -6.49
C MET A 101 -23.93 -0.11 -6.17
N ARG A 102 -24.85 0.83 -6.45
CA ARG A 102 -24.68 2.22 -5.98
C ARG A 102 -24.87 2.27 -4.47
N LEU A 103 -24.12 3.12 -3.78
CA LEU A 103 -24.19 3.21 -2.32
C LEU A 103 -25.61 3.54 -1.80
N GLY A 104 -26.36 4.36 -2.51
CA GLY A 104 -27.75 4.68 -2.16
C GLY A 104 -28.69 3.46 -2.30
N ASP A 105 -28.50 2.66 -3.36
CA ASP A 105 -29.27 1.43 -3.60
C ASP A 105 -28.97 0.39 -2.51
N ILE A 106 -27.71 0.26 -2.09
CA ILE A 106 -27.30 -0.58 -0.96
C ILE A 106 -28.07 -0.20 0.30
N LEU A 107 -28.08 1.08 0.69
CA LEU A 107 -28.79 1.50 1.91
C LEU A 107 -30.30 1.25 1.82
N ARG A 108 -30.90 1.49 0.65
CA ARG A 108 -32.32 1.22 0.41
C ARG A 108 -32.63 -0.27 0.58
N ASN A 109 -31.82 -1.14 -0.02
CA ASN A 109 -32.01 -2.57 0.03
C ASN A 109 -31.84 -3.09 1.46
N VAL A 110 -30.79 -2.67 2.17
CA VAL A 110 -30.56 -3.00 3.59
C VAL A 110 -31.77 -2.62 4.45
N LYS A 111 -32.30 -1.39 4.33
CA LYS A 111 -33.45 -0.94 5.13
C LYS A 111 -34.75 -1.71 4.85
N SER A 112 -34.81 -2.35 3.68
CA SER A 112 -35.95 -3.14 3.20
C SER A 112 -35.82 -4.63 3.53
N GLU A 113 -34.70 -5.06 4.11
CA GLU A 113 -34.51 -6.46 4.52
C GLU A 113 -35.57 -6.88 5.54
N PRO A 114 -36.25 -8.03 5.34
CA PRO A 114 -37.27 -8.53 6.27
C PRO A 114 -36.75 -8.67 7.70
N ALA A 115 -35.49 -9.08 7.86
CA ALA A 115 -34.81 -9.21 9.17
C ALA A 115 -34.70 -7.87 9.93
N LEU A 116 -34.85 -6.74 9.23
CA LEU A 116 -34.80 -5.39 9.79
C LEU A 116 -36.20 -4.74 9.87
N SER A 117 -37.29 -5.47 9.59
CA SER A 117 -38.66 -4.93 9.61
C SER A 117 -39.04 -4.26 10.94
N SER A 118 -38.71 -4.89 12.08
CA SER A 118 -38.97 -4.37 13.43
C SER A 118 -37.83 -3.51 14.01
N ASN A 119 -36.72 -3.37 13.30
CA ASN A 119 -35.54 -2.68 13.79
C ASN A 119 -35.64 -1.16 13.57
N ILE A 120 -36.04 -0.42 14.60
CA ILE A 120 -36.12 1.05 14.52
C ILE A 120 -34.75 1.74 14.34
N SER A 121 -33.65 1.08 14.74
CA SER A 121 -32.30 1.64 14.56
C SER A 121 -31.93 1.80 13.09
N LYS A 122 -32.56 1.05 12.16
CA LYS A 122 -32.29 1.21 10.72
C LYS A 122 -32.58 2.61 10.21
N LEU A 123 -33.53 3.33 10.83
CA LEU A 123 -33.85 4.72 10.48
C LEU A 123 -32.74 5.69 10.89
N ARG A 124 -31.90 5.29 11.86
CA ARG A 124 -30.75 6.07 12.36
C ARG A 124 -29.50 5.86 11.51
N PHE A 125 -29.48 4.85 10.65
CA PHE A 125 -28.41 4.65 9.68
C PHE A 125 -28.65 5.48 8.42
N ILE A 126 -27.62 6.17 7.98
CA ILE A 126 -27.62 7.02 6.79
C ILE A 126 -26.39 6.74 5.94
N LEU A 127 -26.44 7.22 4.71
CA LEU A 127 -25.27 7.40 3.85
C LEU A 127 -24.88 8.87 3.90
N LEU A 128 -23.66 9.17 4.33
CA LEU A 128 -23.00 10.45 4.06
C LEU A 128 -22.09 10.26 2.84
N GLY A 129 -22.30 11.04 1.79
CA GLY A 129 -21.55 10.92 0.53
C GLY A 129 -22.49 10.85 -0.67
N ASP A 130 -21.94 10.54 -1.83
CA ASP A 130 -22.69 10.45 -3.09
C ASP A 130 -23.47 9.13 -3.18
N PRO A 131 -24.83 9.15 -3.19
CA PRO A 131 -25.62 7.94 -3.33
C PRO A 131 -25.49 7.27 -4.71
N ALA A 132 -25.03 7.99 -5.74
CA ALA A 132 -24.82 7.46 -7.08
C ALA A 132 -23.48 6.72 -7.25
N LEU A 133 -22.55 6.90 -6.30
CA LEU A 133 -21.23 6.28 -6.33
C LEU A 133 -21.31 4.75 -6.32
N ARG A 134 -20.45 4.11 -7.10
CA ARG A 134 -20.20 2.66 -7.06
C ARG A 134 -18.76 2.45 -6.60
N LEU A 135 -18.51 1.43 -5.76
CA LEU A 135 -17.15 1.12 -5.36
C LEU A 135 -16.35 0.56 -6.54
N ALA A 136 -15.09 0.98 -6.65
CA ALA A 136 -14.18 0.54 -7.70
C ALA A 136 -13.53 -0.81 -7.35
N TYR A 137 -14.33 -1.89 -7.36
CA TYR A 137 -13.82 -3.26 -7.40
C TYR A 137 -14.28 -3.95 -8.70
N PRO A 138 -13.56 -4.98 -9.19
CA PRO A 138 -13.82 -5.58 -10.49
C PRO A 138 -15.30 -5.89 -10.73
N ASN A 139 -15.77 -5.45 -11.89
CA ASN A 139 -17.07 -5.88 -12.39
C ASN A 139 -17.01 -7.38 -12.75
N GLU A 140 -18.11 -7.96 -13.22
CA GLU A 140 -18.12 -9.38 -13.61
C GLU A 140 -17.54 -9.65 -15.00
N SER A 141 -17.16 -8.63 -15.78
CA SER A 141 -16.77 -8.80 -17.19
C SER A 141 -15.61 -9.77 -17.40
N TYR A 142 -14.68 -9.85 -16.43
CA TYR A 142 -13.53 -10.75 -16.49
C TYR A 142 -13.31 -11.47 -15.16
N LYS A 143 -12.80 -12.70 -15.24
CA LYS A 143 -12.43 -13.52 -14.07
C LYS A 143 -11.06 -14.14 -14.26
N VAL A 144 -10.36 -14.33 -13.15
CA VAL A 144 -9.15 -15.14 -13.12
C VAL A 144 -9.54 -16.59 -12.88
N GLN A 145 -9.15 -17.49 -13.77
CA GLN A 145 -9.37 -18.93 -13.67
C GLN A 145 -8.03 -19.65 -13.59
N ILE A 146 -7.94 -20.65 -12.72
CA ILE A 146 -6.76 -21.51 -12.61
C ILE A 146 -7.05 -22.78 -13.42
N ASP A 147 -6.05 -23.24 -14.16
CA ASP A 147 -6.13 -24.45 -14.98
C ASP A 147 -5.38 -25.61 -14.32
N GLN A 148 -4.15 -25.34 -13.88
CA GLN A 148 -3.24 -26.36 -13.40
C GLN A 148 -2.46 -25.90 -12.18
N ILE A 149 -2.18 -26.85 -11.29
CA ILE A 149 -1.20 -26.69 -10.22
C ILE A 149 -0.24 -27.88 -10.31
N ASN A 150 1.06 -27.59 -10.42
CA ASN A 150 2.13 -28.59 -10.58
C ASN A 150 1.93 -29.51 -11.80
N GLY A 151 1.36 -28.98 -12.88
CA GLY A 151 1.07 -29.72 -14.11
C GLY A 151 -0.11 -30.68 -14.01
N LEU A 152 -0.83 -30.70 -12.88
CA LEU A 152 -2.08 -31.43 -12.71
C LEU A 152 -3.24 -30.49 -13.02
N ASP A 153 -4.13 -30.92 -13.91
CA ASP A 153 -5.39 -30.22 -14.17
C ASP A 153 -6.21 -30.13 -12.88
N ILE A 154 -6.78 -28.96 -12.65
CA ILE A 154 -7.73 -28.78 -11.56
C ILE A 154 -8.94 -29.66 -11.84
N SER A 155 -9.12 -30.63 -10.96
CA SER A 155 -10.27 -31.53 -10.93
C SER A 155 -10.92 -31.48 -9.55
N ASP A 156 -11.88 -32.37 -9.29
CA ASP A 156 -12.51 -32.49 -7.97
C ASP A 156 -11.52 -32.96 -6.88
N GLU A 157 -10.40 -33.60 -7.26
CA GLU A 157 -9.38 -34.04 -6.31
C GLU A 157 -8.63 -32.83 -5.71
N THR A 158 -8.42 -32.89 -4.40
CA THR A 158 -7.72 -31.82 -3.68
C THR A 158 -6.22 -31.95 -3.86
N ILE A 159 -5.58 -30.90 -4.36
CA ILE A 159 -4.12 -30.82 -4.49
C ILE A 159 -3.53 -30.47 -3.13
N ASN A 160 -2.48 -31.18 -2.71
CA ASN A 160 -1.78 -30.90 -1.44
C ASN A 160 -0.43 -30.25 -1.69
N LEU A 161 -0.20 -29.10 -1.04
CA LEU A 161 1.09 -28.41 -1.04
C LEU A 161 1.85 -28.76 0.25
N ARG A 162 3.06 -29.28 0.13
CA ARG A 162 3.93 -29.63 1.25
C ARG A 162 5.04 -28.60 1.40
N ALA A 163 5.60 -28.48 2.59
CA ALA A 163 6.87 -27.75 2.77
C ALA A 163 7.92 -28.24 1.77
N LEU A 164 8.67 -27.30 1.18
CA LEU A 164 9.69 -27.51 0.16
C LEU A 164 9.16 -28.04 -1.19
N ASP A 165 7.85 -28.03 -1.44
CA ASP A 165 7.35 -28.21 -2.80
C ASP A 165 7.63 -26.96 -3.64
N ASP A 166 8.17 -27.15 -4.85
CA ASP A 166 8.15 -26.14 -5.90
C ASP A 166 6.77 -26.13 -6.55
N VAL A 167 6.05 -25.04 -6.39
CA VAL A 167 4.68 -24.87 -6.84
C VAL A 167 4.64 -24.04 -8.11
N ALA A 168 3.95 -24.55 -9.13
CA ALA A 168 3.68 -23.83 -10.37
C ALA A 168 2.17 -23.78 -10.63
N ILE A 169 1.60 -22.59 -10.61
CA ILE A 169 0.19 -22.33 -10.87
C ILE A 169 0.07 -21.71 -12.26
N VAL A 170 -0.75 -22.32 -13.11
CA VAL A 170 -1.04 -21.82 -14.46
C VAL A 170 -2.53 -21.53 -14.56
N GLY A 171 -2.88 -20.42 -15.19
CA GLY A 171 -4.26 -20.02 -15.39
C GLY A 171 -4.41 -18.99 -16.49
N HIS A 172 -5.66 -18.56 -16.69
CA HIS A 172 -6.01 -17.59 -17.70
C HIS A 172 -7.13 -16.63 -17.26
N ILE A 173 -7.27 -15.54 -18.01
CA ILE A 173 -8.37 -14.59 -17.90
C ILE A 173 -9.52 -15.06 -18.80
N VAL A 174 -10.71 -15.21 -18.22
CA VAL A 174 -11.95 -15.51 -18.94
C VAL A 174 -12.92 -14.33 -18.93
N ASP A 175 -13.77 -14.26 -19.94
CA ASP A 175 -14.94 -13.37 -19.94
C ASP A 175 -16.10 -13.98 -19.11
N ASN A 176 -17.26 -13.32 -19.14
CA ASN A 176 -18.46 -13.79 -18.46
C ASN A 176 -19.01 -15.12 -18.97
N ASP A 177 -18.78 -15.43 -20.24
CA ASP A 177 -19.25 -16.64 -20.91
C ASP A 177 -18.27 -17.80 -20.74
N GLY A 178 -17.11 -17.55 -20.10
CA GLY A 178 -16.07 -18.53 -19.85
C GLY A 178 -15.08 -18.67 -21.00
N ASN A 179 -15.10 -17.76 -21.99
CA ASN A 179 -14.13 -17.79 -23.08
C ASN A 179 -12.81 -17.16 -22.66
N ILE A 180 -11.70 -17.76 -23.09
CA ILE A 180 -10.35 -17.22 -22.88
C ILE A 180 -10.23 -15.88 -23.60
N VAL A 181 -9.76 -14.88 -22.85
CA VAL A 181 -9.57 -13.51 -23.32
C VAL A 181 -8.13 -13.36 -23.84
N SER A 182 -7.89 -13.95 -25.00
CA SER A 182 -6.55 -14.09 -25.61
C SER A 182 -5.86 -12.76 -25.98
N ASP A 183 -6.57 -11.64 -25.95
CA ASP A 183 -6.04 -10.30 -26.19
C ASP A 183 -5.70 -9.53 -24.90
N TYR A 184 -5.91 -10.14 -23.72
CA TYR A 184 -5.64 -9.51 -22.43
C TYR A 184 -4.14 -9.51 -22.14
N ASN A 185 -3.57 -8.31 -21.92
CA ASN A 185 -2.20 -8.14 -21.47
C ASN A 185 -2.19 -7.19 -20.27
N GLY A 186 -1.46 -7.53 -19.21
CA GLY A 186 -1.49 -6.77 -17.97
C GLY A 186 -0.71 -7.41 -16.84
N VAL A 187 -1.14 -7.13 -15.62
CA VAL A 187 -0.52 -7.61 -14.38
C VAL A 187 -1.54 -8.40 -13.58
N LEU A 188 -1.11 -9.52 -13.00
CA LEU A 188 -1.85 -10.28 -11.99
C LEU A 188 -1.15 -10.14 -10.65
N GLU A 189 -1.87 -9.62 -9.65
CA GLU A 189 -1.51 -9.67 -8.24
C GLU A 189 -2.12 -10.91 -7.60
N SER A 190 -1.28 -11.69 -6.90
CA SER A 190 -1.69 -12.95 -6.27
C SER A 190 -1.27 -12.98 -4.80
N VAL A 191 -2.15 -13.49 -3.95
CA VAL A 191 -1.84 -13.85 -2.57
C VAL A 191 -2.32 -15.26 -2.30
N ILE A 192 -1.41 -16.13 -1.88
CA ILE A 192 -1.67 -17.55 -1.61
C ILE A 192 -1.45 -17.79 -0.13
N PHE A 193 -2.48 -18.27 0.54
CA PHE A 193 -2.48 -18.47 1.99
C PHE A 193 -2.23 -19.93 2.37
N ASP A 194 -1.76 -20.13 3.59
CA ASP A 194 -1.73 -21.44 4.25
C ASP A 194 -3.15 -21.87 4.67
N SER A 195 -3.26 -22.92 5.49
CA SER A 195 -4.47 -23.45 6.09
C SER A 195 -5.27 -22.40 6.86
N GLU A 196 -6.59 -22.43 6.72
CA GLU A 196 -7.50 -21.64 7.54
C GLU A 196 -7.37 -21.99 9.03
N GLN A 197 -7.36 -20.97 9.89
CA GLN A 197 -7.22 -21.11 11.33
C GLN A 197 -8.38 -20.51 12.10
N LEU A 198 -8.74 -21.17 13.20
CA LEU A 198 -9.62 -20.63 14.23
C LEU A 198 -8.84 -19.68 15.14
N MET A 199 -9.08 -18.38 15.00
CA MET A 199 -8.45 -17.33 15.79
C MET A 199 -9.41 -16.78 16.84
N LYS A 200 -8.86 -16.16 17.89
CA LYS A 200 -9.61 -15.47 18.95
C LYS A 200 -9.24 -14.00 19.01
N THR A 201 -10.23 -13.13 19.17
CA THR A 201 -9.98 -11.71 19.53
C THR A 201 -9.33 -11.61 20.91
N LYS A 202 -8.67 -10.49 21.24
CA LYS A 202 -7.94 -10.33 22.52
C LYS A 202 -8.81 -10.33 23.79
N GLY A 203 -10.11 -10.01 23.71
CA GLY A 203 -10.99 -9.96 24.90
C GLY A 203 -10.64 -8.85 25.90
N ASN A 204 -10.04 -7.74 25.42
CA ASN A 204 -9.54 -6.64 26.26
C ASN A 204 -10.60 -6.12 27.26
N GLY A 205 -10.19 -5.90 28.52
CA GLY A 205 -11.00 -5.27 29.57
C GLY A 205 -12.02 -6.16 30.29
N VAL A 206 -12.29 -7.37 29.78
CA VAL A 206 -13.29 -8.30 30.36
C VAL A 206 -12.79 -9.74 30.51
N GLY A 207 -11.59 -10.06 30.03
CA GLY A 207 -11.00 -11.40 30.12
C GLY A 207 -11.18 -12.24 28.84
N SER A 208 -10.38 -13.31 28.72
CA SER A 208 -10.36 -14.20 27.54
C SER A 208 -11.68 -14.95 27.31
N GLU A 209 -12.50 -15.10 28.35
CA GLU A 209 -13.84 -15.72 28.29
C GLU A 209 -14.84 -15.01 27.35
N ARG A 210 -14.61 -13.73 27.02
CA ARG A 210 -15.43 -12.98 26.06
C ARG A 210 -14.77 -12.80 24.70
N ALA A 211 -13.60 -13.40 24.48
CA ALA A 211 -12.99 -13.44 23.16
C ALA A 211 -13.94 -14.09 22.15
N LYS A 212 -14.07 -13.48 20.97
CA LYS A 212 -14.83 -14.03 19.85
C LYS A 212 -13.92 -14.84 18.95
N GLU A 213 -14.41 -16.02 18.58
CA GLU A 213 -13.78 -16.90 17.61
C GLU A 213 -14.14 -16.44 16.19
N TYR A 214 -13.18 -16.54 15.28
CA TYR A 214 -13.38 -16.27 13.85
C TYR A 214 -12.37 -17.09 13.03
N MET A 215 -12.77 -17.48 11.82
CA MET A 215 -11.87 -18.16 10.88
C MET A 215 -11.12 -17.14 10.04
N THR A 216 -9.83 -17.35 9.84
CA THR A 216 -8.99 -16.48 9.01
C THR A 216 -7.79 -17.24 8.44
N TYR A 217 -7.06 -16.57 7.56
CA TYR A 217 -5.85 -17.07 6.92
C TYR A 217 -4.68 -16.15 7.31
N PRO A 218 -4.03 -16.39 8.47
CA PRO A 218 -3.01 -15.47 8.97
C PRO A 218 -1.65 -15.64 8.27
N ASN A 219 -1.38 -16.82 7.73
CA ASN A 219 -0.09 -17.16 7.13
C ASN A 219 -0.16 -17.09 5.61
N THR A 220 0.84 -16.42 5.02
CA THR A 220 0.97 -16.24 3.57
C THR A 220 2.07 -17.14 3.04
N LEU A 221 1.79 -17.96 2.04
CA LEU A 221 2.79 -18.78 1.35
C LEU A 221 3.48 -17.98 0.23
N PHE A 222 2.73 -17.09 -0.42
CA PHE A 222 3.21 -16.29 -1.54
C PHE A 222 2.42 -14.97 -1.64
N ALA A 223 3.13 -13.89 -1.96
CA ALA A 223 2.54 -12.63 -2.40
C ALA A 223 3.41 -12.02 -3.51
N GLY A 224 2.82 -11.75 -4.67
CA GLY A 224 3.59 -11.27 -5.81
C GLY A 224 2.78 -10.86 -7.03
N ARG A 225 3.49 -10.27 -7.99
CA ARG A 225 2.99 -9.83 -9.29
C ARG A 225 3.58 -10.67 -10.41
N VAL A 226 2.74 -11.00 -11.39
CA VAL A 226 3.15 -11.65 -12.65
C VAL A 226 2.58 -10.93 -13.85
N GLU A 227 3.28 -11.02 -14.97
CA GLU A 227 2.75 -10.59 -16.26
C GLU A 227 1.62 -11.54 -16.67
N VAL A 228 0.52 -10.97 -17.14
CA VAL A 228 -0.52 -11.67 -17.92
C VAL A 228 -0.25 -11.37 -19.38
N LYS A 229 -0.06 -12.42 -20.18
CA LYS A 229 0.22 -12.28 -21.61
C LYS A 229 -0.73 -13.13 -22.43
N ASN A 230 -1.41 -12.51 -23.38
CA ASN A 230 -2.45 -13.15 -24.18
C ASN A 230 -3.50 -13.90 -23.33
N GLY A 231 -3.87 -13.32 -22.20
CA GLY A 231 -4.79 -13.90 -21.24
C GLY A 231 -4.19 -14.96 -20.32
N GLU A 232 -2.97 -15.43 -20.53
CA GLU A 232 -2.34 -16.48 -19.74
C GLU A 232 -1.38 -15.92 -18.68
N PHE A 233 -1.22 -16.62 -17.56
CA PHE A 233 -0.26 -16.28 -16.51
C PHE A 233 0.33 -17.52 -15.85
N ARG A 234 1.47 -17.34 -15.20
CA ARG A 234 2.12 -18.37 -14.39
C ARG A 234 2.72 -17.77 -13.12
N VAL A 235 2.38 -18.36 -11.98
CA VAL A 235 2.96 -18.05 -10.66
C VAL A 235 3.82 -19.23 -10.23
N ASN A 236 5.05 -18.97 -9.77
CA ASN A 236 5.94 -20.00 -9.23
C ASN A 236 6.39 -19.63 -7.83
N PHE A 237 6.46 -20.57 -6.91
CA PHE A 237 7.05 -20.33 -5.59
C PHE A 237 7.43 -21.64 -4.92
N THR A 238 8.37 -21.57 -3.97
CA THR A 238 8.71 -22.71 -3.11
C THR A 238 7.98 -22.54 -1.78
N VAL A 239 7.33 -23.61 -1.31
CA VAL A 239 6.60 -23.60 -0.03
C VAL A 239 7.61 -23.60 1.12
N SER A 240 7.50 -22.65 2.04
CA SER A 240 8.34 -22.58 3.23
C SER A 240 8.21 -23.82 4.12
N THR A 241 9.29 -24.16 4.83
CA THR A 241 9.25 -25.13 5.93
C THR A 241 8.42 -24.65 7.12
N ASP A 242 8.18 -23.34 7.24
CA ASP A 242 7.40 -22.69 8.32
C ASP A 242 5.89 -22.65 8.07
N ILE A 243 5.35 -23.54 7.24
CA ILE A 243 3.91 -23.75 7.15
C ILE A 243 3.32 -24.26 8.47
N LEU A 244 2.02 -24.02 8.65
CA LEU A 244 1.26 -24.46 9.82
C LEU A 244 1.16 -25.98 9.96
N ASN A 245 1.30 -26.68 8.84
CA ASN A 245 1.24 -28.14 8.76
C ASN A 245 -0.06 -28.75 9.35
N LEU A 246 -1.19 -28.09 9.12
CA LEU A 246 -2.50 -28.53 9.63
C LEU A 246 -3.22 -29.51 8.68
N ASN A 247 -2.72 -29.69 7.46
CA ASN A 247 -3.45 -30.35 6.36
C ASN A 247 -4.84 -29.71 6.12
N GLY A 248 -4.96 -28.42 6.42
CA GLY A 248 -6.19 -27.65 6.27
C GLY A 248 -6.34 -27.09 4.86
N LYS A 249 -7.54 -26.60 4.54
CA LYS A 249 -7.81 -25.93 3.26
C LYS A 249 -7.18 -24.55 3.24
N GLY A 250 -6.46 -24.25 2.16
CA GLY A 250 -5.92 -22.91 1.92
C GLY A 250 -6.87 -22.01 1.12
N LYS A 251 -6.41 -20.80 0.82
CA LYS A 251 -7.07 -19.86 -0.10
C LYS A 251 -6.07 -19.15 -0.99
N MET A 252 -6.36 -19.06 -2.28
CA MET A 252 -5.66 -18.18 -3.21
C MET A 252 -6.59 -17.04 -3.62
N ASN A 253 -6.06 -15.82 -3.67
CA ASN A 253 -6.76 -14.63 -4.14
C ASN A 253 -5.98 -14.02 -5.31
N PHE A 254 -6.73 -13.60 -6.33
CA PHE A 254 -6.19 -13.11 -7.59
C PHE A 254 -6.89 -11.81 -7.97
N TYR A 255 -6.10 -10.83 -8.40
CA TYR A 255 -6.58 -9.57 -8.96
C TYR A 255 -5.74 -9.20 -10.18
N ALA A 256 -6.37 -9.10 -11.34
CA ALA A 256 -5.71 -8.74 -12.59
C ALA A 256 -6.20 -7.39 -13.10
N TYR A 257 -5.31 -6.64 -13.74
CA TYR A 257 -5.63 -5.39 -14.42
C TYR A 257 -4.73 -5.19 -15.64
N ASP A 258 -5.25 -4.58 -16.70
CA ASP A 258 -4.46 -4.13 -17.84
C ASP A 258 -3.73 -2.81 -17.53
N GLU A 259 -2.88 -2.33 -18.44
CA GLU A 259 -2.13 -1.09 -18.25
C GLU A 259 -3.02 0.14 -18.03
N THR A 260 -4.22 0.16 -18.63
CA THR A 260 -5.19 1.25 -18.47
C THR A 260 -5.95 1.18 -17.15
N GLY A 261 -6.02 -0.02 -16.56
CA GLY A 261 -6.86 -0.32 -15.40
C GLY A 261 -8.36 -0.43 -15.72
N GLU A 262 -8.76 -0.34 -17.00
CA GLU A 262 -10.16 -0.44 -17.43
C GLU A 262 -10.63 -1.90 -17.49
N ARG A 263 -9.75 -2.83 -17.85
CA ARG A 263 -10.04 -4.26 -17.84
C ARG A 263 -9.49 -4.83 -16.55
N GLN A 264 -10.40 -5.18 -15.64
CA GLN A 264 -10.05 -5.76 -14.35
C GLN A 264 -10.70 -7.13 -14.21
N ALA A 265 -9.95 -8.08 -13.64
CA ALA A 265 -10.41 -9.42 -13.33
C ALA A 265 -10.12 -9.74 -11.86
N GLN A 266 -10.94 -10.62 -11.28
CA GLN A 266 -10.70 -11.18 -9.96
C GLN A 266 -10.99 -12.67 -9.96
N GLY A 267 -10.35 -13.40 -9.06
CA GLY A 267 -10.62 -14.83 -8.87
C GLY A 267 -10.16 -15.30 -7.51
N SER A 268 -10.67 -16.45 -7.10
CA SER A 268 -10.20 -17.15 -5.92
C SER A 268 -10.21 -18.65 -6.15
N PHE A 269 -9.31 -19.35 -5.46
CA PHE A 269 -9.21 -20.81 -5.52
C PHE A 269 -9.08 -21.38 -4.11
N LEU A 270 -9.93 -22.34 -3.77
CA LEU A 270 -10.03 -22.94 -2.42
C LEU A 270 -9.76 -24.46 -2.42
N ASN A 271 -9.60 -25.10 -3.58
CA ASN A 271 -9.49 -26.55 -3.66
C ASN A 271 -8.04 -27.06 -3.55
N TYR A 272 -7.35 -26.68 -2.46
CA TYR A 272 -6.05 -27.23 -2.10
C TYR A 272 -5.88 -27.32 -0.59
N THR A 273 -4.98 -28.18 -0.14
CA THR A 273 -4.57 -28.30 1.27
C THR A 273 -3.10 -27.98 1.43
N VAL A 274 -2.71 -27.66 2.66
CA VAL A 274 -1.31 -27.37 3.01
C VAL A 274 -0.89 -28.20 4.21
N GLY A 275 0.12 -29.04 4.02
CA GLY A 275 0.64 -29.91 5.07
C GLY A 275 1.54 -31.02 4.55
N GLY A 276 2.37 -31.55 5.44
CA GLY A 276 3.48 -32.46 5.14
C GLY A 276 4.74 -31.72 4.67
N THR A 277 5.79 -32.50 4.43
CA THR A 277 7.09 -32.01 3.94
C THR A 277 7.52 -32.87 2.76
N ASN A 278 8.11 -32.27 1.73
CA ASN A 278 8.70 -32.97 0.61
C ASN A 278 10.05 -33.60 1.05
N PRO A 279 10.17 -34.94 1.14
CA PRO A 279 11.38 -35.59 1.65
C PRO A 279 12.53 -35.62 0.62
N GLY A 280 12.28 -35.23 -0.63
CA GLY A 280 13.23 -35.35 -1.73
C GLY A 280 14.11 -34.13 -1.96
N VAL A 281 14.06 -33.13 -1.09
CA VAL A 281 14.77 -31.85 -1.25
C VAL A 281 16.00 -31.85 -0.35
N PRO A 282 17.22 -31.66 -0.91
CA PRO A 282 18.43 -31.50 -0.12
C PRO A 282 18.35 -30.27 0.80
N GLU A 283 19.05 -30.32 1.93
CA GLU A 283 19.23 -29.15 2.79
C GLU A 283 20.02 -28.05 2.06
N GLU A 284 19.75 -26.81 2.45
CA GLU A 284 20.29 -25.59 1.89
C GLU A 284 20.56 -24.64 3.07
N GLU A 285 21.73 -23.99 3.09
CA GLU A 285 22.22 -23.20 4.24
C GLU A 285 22.61 -21.75 3.88
N ASN A 286 22.47 -21.33 2.62
CA ASN A 286 22.79 -19.97 2.22
C ASN A 286 21.67 -19.03 2.68
N PRO A 287 21.97 -17.98 3.45
CA PRO A 287 20.95 -17.04 3.87
C PRO A 287 20.51 -16.13 2.72
N PRO A 288 19.32 -15.50 2.85
CA PRO A 288 18.92 -14.42 1.95
C PRO A 288 19.96 -13.30 1.85
N VAL A 289 19.98 -12.62 0.72
CA VAL A 289 20.80 -11.44 0.49
C VAL A 289 19.94 -10.18 0.61
N ILE A 290 20.27 -9.31 1.56
CA ILE A 290 19.74 -7.95 1.64
C ILE A 290 20.55 -7.10 0.65
N GLU A 291 20.02 -6.86 -0.55
CA GLU A 291 20.74 -6.17 -1.62
C GLU A 291 20.95 -4.69 -1.29
N ARG A 292 19.90 -4.03 -0.76
CA ARG A 292 19.91 -2.60 -0.41
C ARG A 292 18.90 -2.27 0.68
N ILE A 293 19.24 -1.30 1.52
CA ILE A 293 18.33 -0.62 2.44
C ILE A 293 18.39 0.88 2.17
N PHE A 294 17.25 1.56 2.16
CA PHE A 294 17.17 3.02 2.13
C PHE A 294 15.96 3.53 2.91
N MET A 295 16.06 4.79 3.37
CA MET A 295 14.98 5.49 4.05
C MET A 295 14.52 6.69 3.22
N ASP A 296 13.22 6.96 3.24
CA ASP A 296 12.55 7.99 2.45
C ASP A 296 12.86 7.86 0.95
N ASP A 297 13.15 8.98 0.29
CA ASP A 297 13.57 9.02 -1.11
C ASP A 297 15.10 9.25 -1.21
N THR A 298 15.86 8.76 -0.22
CA THR A 298 17.32 8.89 -0.27
C THR A 298 17.88 7.94 -1.35
N GLU A 299 18.70 8.49 -2.25
CA GLU A 299 19.51 7.68 -3.20
C GLU A 299 20.70 7.00 -2.49
N ILE A 300 20.81 7.15 -1.16
CA ILE A 300 21.92 6.66 -0.34
C ILE A 300 21.54 5.27 0.18
N ILE A 301 22.31 4.27 -0.23
CA ILE A 301 22.23 2.92 0.35
C ILE A 301 22.75 2.99 1.79
N LEU A 302 21.91 2.62 2.73
CA LEU A 302 22.20 2.63 4.16
C LEU A 302 22.96 1.37 4.56
N THR A 303 23.98 1.57 5.38
CA THR A 303 24.78 0.50 6.00
C THR A 303 25.12 0.93 7.42
N ASN A 304 25.68 0.04 8.22
CA ASN A 304 26.21 0.39 9.55
C ASN A 304 27.37 1.40 9.52
N GLN A 305 27.87 1.79 8.35
CA GLN A 305 28.98 2.74 8.18
C GLN A 305 28.52 4.16 7.91
N ASN A 306 27.25 4.37 7.55
CA ASN A 306 26.70 5.68 7.28
C ASN A 306 25.47 5.96 8.16
N ARG A 307 25.32 7.21 8.57
CA ARG A 307 24.21 7.66 9.41
C ARG A 307 23.45 8.75 8.68
N VAL A 308 22.14 8.57 8.53
CA VAL A 308 21.25 9.55 7.90
C VAL A 308 20.36 10.24 8.92
N SER A 309 19.94 11.45 8.58
CA SER A 309 18.90 12.17 9.32
C SER A 309 17.59 12.10 8.54
N VAL A 310 16.51 11.73 9.22
CA VAL A 310 15.17 11.54 8.64
C VAL A 310 14.12 12.30 9.45
N GLY A 311 12.94 12.46 8.85
CA GLY A 311 11.77 13.00 9.56
C GLY A 311 11.17 12.01 10.56
N PRO A 312 10.14 12.42 11.31
CA PRO A 312 9.54 11.59 12.36
C PRO A 312 8.73 10.40 11.84
N MET A 313 8.36 10.33 10.55
CA MET A 313 7.64 9.18 9.97
C MET A 313 8.36 8.67 8.71
N PRO A 314 9.56 8.07 8.85
CA PRO A 314 10.36 7.69 7.71
C PRO A 314 9.77 6.49 6.94
N LYS A 315 9.88 6.51 5.61
CA LYS A 315 9.56 5.36 4.75
C LYS A 315 10.77 4.44 4.67
N PHE A 316 10.70 3.25 5.25
CA PHE A 316 11.70 2.20 5.09
C PHE A 316 11.49 1.43 3.78
N VAL A 317 12.57 1.16 3.06
CA VAL A 317 12.57 0.28 1.89
C VAL A 317 13.78 -0.66 1.93
N ALA A 318 13.55 -1.94 1.64
CA ALA A 318 14.59 -2.94 1.45
C ALA A 318 14.38 -3.75 0.17
N GLU A 319 15.47 -4.03 -0.56
CA GLU A 319 15.50 -4.95 -1.71
C GLU A 319 16.21 -6.23 -1.28
N ILE A 320 15.62 -7.39 -1.57
CA ILE A 320 16.04 -8.68 -1.03
C ILE A 320 15.96 -9.74 -2.12
N SER A 321 16.90 -10.68 -2.10
CA SER A 321 16.90 -11.85 -2.96
C SER A 321 17.36 -13.11 -2.25
N ASP A 322 16.89 -14.26 -2.71
CA ASP A 322 17.31 -15.59 -2.27
C ASP A 322 17.19 -16.61 -3.41
N ASP A 323 18.04 -17.63 -3.44
CA ASP A 323 18.03 -18.65 -4.50
C ASP A 323 16.84 -19.62 -4.41
N THR A 324 16.30 -19.82 -3.20
CA THR A 324 15.21 -20.75 -2.89
C THR A 324 13.88 -20.04 -2.66
N GLY A 325 13.93 -18.82 -2.13
CA GLY A 325 12.79 -17.94 -1.95
C GLY A 325 12.69 -17.35 -0.55
N ILE A 326 12.12 -16.15 -0.46
CA ILE A 326 11.85 -15.47 0.80
C ILE A 326 10.65 -16.09 1.51
N ASN A 327 10.79 -16.33 2.81
CA ASN A 327 9.73 -16.88 3.65
C ASN A 327 8.73 -15.79 4.08
N LEU A 328 7.45 -16.02 3.76
CA LEU A 328 6.32 -15.20 4.21
C LEU A 328 5.42 -15.94 5.21
N SER A 329 5.73 -17.21 5.49
CA SER A 329 5.00 -18.05 6.42
C SER A 329 5.46 -17.80 7.85
N SER A 330 4.53 -17.40 8.70
CA SER A 330 4.78 -17.06 10.10
C SER A 330 4.53 -18.22 11.08
N GLY A 331 4.48 -19.48 10.63
CA GLY A 331 4.08 -20.63 11.46
C GLY A 331 4.96 -20.85 12.70
N SER A 332 6.25 -20.53 12.58
CA SER A 332 7.25 -20.64 13.68
C SER A 332 7.62 -19.29 14.31
N GLY A 333 6.96 -18.19 13.94
CA GLY A 333 7.29 -16.82 14.39
C GLY A 333 8.48 -16.18 13.67
N ARG A 334 8.94 -16.76 12.55
CA ARG A 334 10.01 -16.21 11.71
C ARG A 334 9.43 -15.27 10.66
N ASN A 335 9.27 -14.02 11.04
CA ASN A 335 8.76 -12.98 10.15
C ASN A 335 9.92 -12.19 9.54
N ILE A 336 9.67 -11.60 8.38
CA ILE A 336 10.42 -10.41 7.96
C ILE A 336 10.14 -9.34 9.02
N ALA A 337 11.17 -8.86 9.70
CA ALA A 337 11.02 -8.00 10.86
C ALA A 337 11.83 -6.71 10.73
N LEU A 338 11.24 -5.61 11.22
CA LEU A 338 11.94 -4.36 11.47
C LEU A 338 11.94 -4.09 12.96
N ILE A 339 13.12 -4.00 13.55
CA ILE A 339 13.30 -3.70 14.96
C ILE A 339 13.92 -2.32 15.06
N ILE A 340 13.30 -1.43 15.82
CA ILE A 340 13.76 -0.06 16.01
C ILE A 340 14.02 0.17 17.49
N ASP A 341 15.26 0.54 17.81
CA ASP A 341 15.75 0.72 19.17
C ASP A 341 16.34 2.13 19.35
N ASN A 342 16.11 2.78 20.49
CA ASN A 342 16.70 4.08 20.84
C ASN A 342 17.49 4.07 22.16
N GLY A 343 17.79 2.89 22.70
CA GLY A 343 18.43 2.64 23.98
C GLY A 343 17.49 2.64 25.19
N THR A 344 16.22 3.03 25.02
CA THR A 344 15.19 3.08 26.09
C THR A 344 13.93 2.30 25.78
N SER A 345 13.62 2.11 24.50
CA SER A 345 12.48 1.36 23.99
C SER A 345 12.88 0.62 22.72
N THR A 346 12.33 -0.57 22.54
CA THR A 346 12.51 -1.40 21.35
C THR A 346 11.13 -1.74 20.80
N GLU A 347 10.88 -1.42 19.54
CA GLU A 347 9.63 -1.73 18.84
C GLU A 347 9.93 -2.69 17.68
N GLU A 348 9.10 -3.73 17.53
CA GLU A 348 9.23 -4.74 16.48
C GLU A 348 7.99 -4.70 15.57
N TYR A 349 8.23 -4.65 14.26
CA TYR A 349 7.20 -4.62 13.23
C TYR A 349 7.30 -5.86 12.33
N ASP A 350 6.20 -6.60 12.19
CA ASP A 350 6.04 -7.66 11.19
C ASP A 350 5.83 -7.05 9.80
N LEU A 351 6.74 -7.37 8.89
CA LEU A 351 6.79 -6.85 7.54
C LEU A 351 6.35 -7.85 6.46
N ASN A 352 5.87 -9.05 6.81
CA ASN A 352 5.49 -10.08 5.83
C ASN A 352 4.46 -9.56 4.82
N SER A 353 3.46 -8.80 5.30
CA SER A 353 2.41 -8.21 4.45
C SER A 353 2.87 -7.05 3.56
N TYR A 354 4.12 -6.59 3.74
CA TYR A 354 4.72 -5.48 2.99
C TYR A 354 5.76 -5.96 1.98
N PHE A 355 6.10 -7.25 1.98
CA PHE A 355 6.93 -7.85 0.93
C PHE A 355 6.12 -8.03 -0.35
N LEU A 356 6.73 -7.65 -1.46
CA LEU A 356 6.16 -7.85 -2.80
C LEU A 356 7.25 -8.32 -3.76
N SER A 357 6.99 -9.46 -4.41
CA SER A 357 7.75 -9.90 -5.58
C SER A 357 7.16 -9.32 -6.87
N ASN A 358 8.04 -8.95 -7.81
CA ASN A 358 7.67 -8.42 -9.12
C ASN A 358 8.00 -9.36 -10.30
N ASP A 359 8.54 -10.55 -10.04
CA ASP A 359 8.99 -11.48 -11.09
C ASP A 359 8.20 -12.80 -11.15
N GLY A 360 7.13 -12.91 -10.35
CA GLY A 360 6.35 -14.14 -10.26
C GLY A 360 6.97 -15.28 -9.48
N SER A 361 8.02 -14.98 -8.70
CA SER A 361 8.72 -15.91 -7.84
C SER A 361 8.81 -15.40 -6.40
N THR A 362 9.20 -16.24 -5.44
CA THR A 362 9.59 -15.78 -4.09
C THR A 362 11.06 -15.35 -4.01
N LYS A 363 11.82 -15.43 -5.10
CA LYS A 363 13.30 -15.31 -5.07
C LYS A 363 13.80 -13.89 -5.01
N ARG A 364 12.98 -12.91 -5.38
CA ARG A 364 13.36 -11.50 -5.34
C ARG A 364 12.15 -10.63 -5.05
N GLY A 365 12.35 -9.61 -4.24
CA GLY A 365 11.27 -8.67 -3.94
C GLY A 365 11.77 -7.45 -3.17
N SER A 366 10.80 -6.65 -2.79
CA SER A 366 11.06 -5.46 -1.98
C SER A 366 10.05 -5.36 -0.85
N VAL A 367 10.49 -4.79 0.26
CA VAL A 367 9.65 -4.43 1.40
C VAL A 367 9.56 -2.92 1.47
N THR A 368 8.36 -2.35 1.55
CA THR A 368 8.16 -0.91 1.76
C THR A 368 7.25 -0.69 2.95
N PHE A 369 7.74 0.00 3.98
CA PHE A 369 7.03 0.19 5.23
C PHE A 369 7.13 1.64 5.71
N ASN A 370 6.01 2.27 6.06
CA ASN A 370 6.03 3.58 6.70
C ASN A 370 6.17 3.37 8.22
N ILE A 371 7.32 3.74 8.76
CA ILE A 371 7.58 3.63 10.20
C ILE A 371 6.64 4.59 10.94
N PRO A 372 5.95 4.16 12.01
CA PRO A 372 5.14 5.04 12.85
C PRO A 372 5.93 6.22 13.41
N GLU A 373 5.22 7.25 13.88
CA GLU A 373 5.86 8.47 14.36
C GLU A 373 6.89 8.20 15.47
N LEU A 374 8.13 8.63 15.23
CA LEU A 374 9.26 8.57 16.13
C LEU A 374 9.55 9.97 16.68
N ALA A 375 9.87 10.02 17.98
CA ALA A 375 10.35 11.25 18.60
C ALA A 375 11.77 11.60 18.07
N PRO A 376 12.19 12.88 18.12
CA PRO A 376 13.56 13.24 17.80
C PRO A 376 14.57 12.49 18.67
N GLY A 377 15.61 11.94 18.06
CA GLY A 377 16.57 11.13 18.78
C GLY A 377 17.43 10.27 17.86
N ASN A 378 18.31 9.49 18.49
CA ASN A 378 19.16 8.54 17.80
C ASN A 378 18.54 7.16 17.89
N TYR A 379 18.52 6.46 16.77
CA TYR A 379 17.95 5.14 16.65
C TYR A 379 18.92 4.19 15.93
N THR A 380 18.77 2.90 16.24
CA THR A 380 19.33 1.79 15.49
C THR A 380 18.16 0.96 14.96
N LEU A 381 18.23 0.61 13.68
CA LEU A 381 17.31 -0.26 13.00
C LEU A 381 18.00 -1.59 12.72
N GLU A 382 17.34 -2.69 13.04
CA GLU A 382 17.70 -4.04 12.61
C GLU A 382 16.62 -4.55 11.65
N PHE A 383 17.03 -4.96 10.46
CA PHE A 383 16.15 -5.60 9.49
C PHE A 383 16.51 -7.08 9.39
N VAL A 384 15.53 -7.97 9.60
CA VAL A 384 15.73 -9.42 9.58
C VAL A 384 14.86 -10.04 8.49
N VAL A 385 15.42 -10.96 7.71
CA VAL A 385 14.72 -11.73 6.67
C VAL A 385 15.11 -13.20 6.72
N TRP A 386 14.19 -14.07 6.32
CA TRP A 386 14.33 -15.52 6.32
C TRP A 386 14.04 -16.09 4.93
N ASP A 387 14.72 -17.17 4.55
CA ASP A 387 14.36 -17.97 3.38
C ASP A 387 13.39 -19.12 3.74
N VAL A 388 12.95 -19.86 2.73
CA VAL A 388 12.05 -21.02 2.85
C VAL A 388 12.66 -22.22 3.61
N PHE A 389 13.99 -22.28 3.75
CA PHE A 389 14.72 -23.28 4.54
C PHE A 389 14.97 -22.85 5.99
N ASN A 390 14.60 -21.61 6.35
CA ASN A 390 14.81 -20.94 7.63
C ASN A 390 16.24 -20.47 7.91
N ASN A 391 17.06 -20.24 6.87
CA ASN A 391 18.27 -19.45 7.04
C ASN A 391 17.88 -17.97 7.12
N SER A 392 18.65 -17.17 7.87
CA SER A 392 18.37 -15.75 8.05
C SER A 392 19.56 -14.86 7.73
N ALA A 393 19.22 -13.64 7.32
CA ALA A 393 20.14 -12.52 7.23
C ALA A 393 19.59 -11.34 8.02
N SER A 394 20.49 -10.54 8.58
CA SER A 394 20.13 -9.27 9.19
C SER A 394 21.13 -8.16 8.86
N GLU A 395 20.62 -6.93 8.81
CA GLU A 395 21.41 -5.72 8.59
C GLU A 395 21.05 -4.65 9.61
N PHE A 396 22.06 -3.89 10.05
CA PHE A 396 21.92 -2.83 11.04
C PHE A 396 22.17 -1.46 10.41
N VAL A 397 21.30 -0.50 10.72
CA VAL A 397 21.39 0.88 10.23
C VAL A 397 21.19 1.85 11.39
N ASP A 398 22.14 2.76 11.57
CA ASP A 398 22.03 3.85 12.52
C ASP A 398 21.44 5.10 11.85
N PHE A 399 20.45 5.72 12.47
CA PHE A 399 19.82 6.94 11.94
C PHE A 399 19.39 7.92 13.04
N THR A 400 19.29 9.20 12.68
CA THR A 400 18.79 10.26 13.57
C THR A 400 17.42 10.72 13.10
N VAL A 401 16.45 10.76 14.00
CA VAL A 401 15.18 11.43 13.76
C VAL A 401 15.32 12.90 14.18
N THR A 402 14.96 13.80 13.28
CA THR A 402 14.96 15.25 13.54
C THR A 402 13.57 15.83 13.36
N ASN A 403 13.21 16.83 14.18
CA ASN A 403 11.98 17.62 13.99
C ASN A 403 12.02 18.45 12.71
N ASP A 404 13.22 18.70 12.21
CA ASP A 404 13.42 19.43 10.98
C ASP A 404 13.01 18.53 9.81
N LYS A 405 11.96 18.93 9.10
CA LYS A 405 11.73 18.47 7.73
C LYS A 405 12.90 18.96 6.86
N GLU A 406 14.08 18.37 6.99
CA GLU A 406 15.15 18.50 6.00
C GLU A 406 14.90 17.59 4.77
N GLY A 407 13.71 17.01 4.64
CA GLY A 407 13.18 16.66 3.33
C GLY A 407 12.90 17.96 2.57
N SER A 408 13.74 18.28 1.59
CA SER A 408 13.70 19.53 0.83
C SER A 408 12.27 20.03 0.57
N ASP A 409 11.98 21.27 0.97
CA ASP A 409 10.69 21.96 0.78
C ASP A 409 10.26 22.04 -0.70
N TYR A 410 11.15 21.64 -1.60
CA TYR A 410 10.93 21.51 -3.02
C TYR A 410 11.67 20.28 -3.59
N ALA A 411 11.27 19.80 -4.77
CA ALA A 411 12.03 18.87 -5.59
C ALA A 411 12.50 19.56 -6.88
N PHE A 412 13.75 19.32 -7.30
CA PHE A 412 14.31 19.79 -8.57
C PHE A 412 14.45 18.62 -9.55
N GLU A 413 13.72 18.71 -10.66
CA GLU A 413 13.71 17.73 -11.74
C GLU A 413 14.14 18.37 -13.06
N ILE A 414 14.62 17.52 -13.98
CA ILE A 414 14.90 17.90 -15.37
C ILE A 414 14.02 17.04 -16.26
N TRP A 415 13.02 17.63 -16.89
CA TRP A 415 12.18 16.96 -17.88
C TRP A 415 12.77 17.12 -19.27
N GLY A 416 12.64 16.10 -20.12
CA GLY A 416 13.28 16.08 -21.43
C GLY A 416 14.80 15.87 -21.35
N ASN A 417 15.25 14.92 -20.53
CA ASN A 417 16.64 14.49 -20.40
C ASN A 417 16.75 13.01 -20.82
N PRO A 418 17.52 12.64 -21.87
CA PRO A 418 18.44 13.48 -22.65
C PRO A 418 17.78 14.59 -23.46
N ALA A 419 18.41 15.77 -23.50
CA ALA A 419 17.94 16.96 -24.19
C ALA A 419 18.53 17.08 -25.59
N ARG A 420 17.70 17.43 -26.58
CA ARG A 420 18.09 17.70 -27.96
C ARG A 420 18.01 19.20 -28.27
N GLU A 421 16.79 19.73 -28.30
CA GLU A 421 16.52 21.14 -28.63
C GLU A 421 16.27 22.00 -27.39
N MET A 422 15.61 21.44 -26.39
CA MET A 422 15.30 22.09 -25.14
C MET A 422 15.21 21.06 -24.02
N THR A 423 15.28 21.55 -22.79
CA THR A 423 14.97 20.80 -21.58
C THR A 423 14.16 21.69 -20.65
N LYS A 424 13.53 21.12 -19.63
CA LYS A 424 12.70 21.86 -18.69
C LYS A 424 13.18 21.62 -17.28
N PHE A 425 13.52 22.70 -16.57
CA PHE A 425 13.80 22.68 -15.15
C PHE A 425 12.50 22.79 -14.39
N VAL A 426 12.24 21.84 -13.49
CA VAL A 426 10.97 21.74 -12.77
C VAL A 426 11.23 21.79 -11.28
N PHE A 427 10.59 22.74 -10.59
CA PHE A 427 10.60 22.88 -9.15
C PHE A 427 9.20 22.55 -8.62
N LYS A 428 9.08 21.52 -7.77
CA LYS A 428 7.82 21.14 -7.12
C LYS A 428 7.90 21.47 -5.64
N THR A 429 7.14 22.45 -5.14
CA THR A 429 7.15 22.82 -3.72
C THR A 429 6.13 22.00 -2.90
N LYS A 430 6.45 21.68 -1.65
CA LYS A 430 5.53 20.99 -0.73
C LYS A 430 4.88 22.03 0.20
N GLY A 431 3.56 22.25 0.13
CA GLY A 431 2.84 23.14 1.05
C GLY A 431 1.70 23.93 0.41
N GLU A 432 1.21 24.97 1.10
CA GLU A 432 0.34 25.97 0.49
C GLU A 432 1.11 26.75 -0.60
N PRO A 433 0.43 27.27 -1.64
CA PRO A 433 1.09 28.05 -2.69
C PRO A 433 1.85 29.21 -2.05
N ALA A 434 3.18 29.17 -2.12
CA ALA A 434 3.99 30.32 -1.74
C ALA A 434 3.84 31.36 -2.85
N ASP A 435 3.26 32.51 -2.53
CA ASP A 435 3.04 33.59 -3.50
C ASP A 435 4.35 34.16 -4.08
N ASN A 436 5.50 33.86 -3.46
CA ASN A 436 6.83 34.30 -3.92
C ASN A 436 7.89 33.22 -3.68
N VAL A 437 8.43 32.64 -4.76
CA VAL A 437 9.62 31.76 -4.71
C VAL A 437 10.71 32.37 -5.60
N ASP A 438 11.89 32.66 -5.03
CA ASP A 438 13.06 32.98 -5.85
C ASP A 438 13.78 31.68 -6.20
N LEU A 439 14.09 31.49 -7.48
CA LEU A 439 14.70 30.27 -8.00
C LEU A 439 16.04 30.59 -8.64
N ARG A 440 17.05 29.78 -8.35
CA ARG A 440 18.37 29.83 -8.98
C ARG A 440 18.66 28.50 -9.65
N MET A 441 18.92 28.55 -10.94
CA MET A 441 19.28 27.40 -11.77
C MET A 441 20.67 27.63 -12.34
N CYS A 442 21.57 26.67 -12.19
CA CYS A 442 22.92 26.72 -12.75
C CYS A 442 23.21 25.44 -13.52
N VAL A 443 24.00 25.54 -14.58
CA VAL A 443 24.48 24.41 -15.38
C VAL A 443 25.99 24.46 -15.42
N TYR A 444 26.63 23.38 -15.04
CA TYR A 444 28.07 23.21 -15.00
C TYR A 444 28.50 22.11 -15.96
N SER A 445 29.63 22.32 -16.63
CA SER A 445 30.36 21.23 -17.30
C SER A 445 30.94 20.25 -16.26
N LEU A 446 31.35 19.05 -16.69
CA LEU A 446 32.00 18.08 -15.80
C LEU A 446 33.31 18.58 -15.16
N SER A 447 33.98 19.57 -15.76
CA SER A 447 35.17 20.21 -15.16
C SER A 447 34.82 21.29 -14.12
N GLY A 448 33.53 21.50 -13.82
CA GLY A 448 33.05 22.49 -12.87
C GLY A 448 32.92 23.91 -13.44
N GLN A 449 33.20 24.13 -14.72
CA GLN A 449 32.99 25.43 -15.36
C GLN A 449 31.49 25.72 -15.47
N LEU A 450 31.05 26.89 -15.00
CA LEU A 450 29.69 27.40 -15.16
C LEU A 450 29.42 27.72 -16.63
N VAL A 451 28.40 27.07 -17.18
CA VAL A 451 27.98 27.17 -18.59
C VAL A 451 26.78 28.10 -18.73
N TRP A 452 25.86 28.02 -17.77
CA TRP A 452 24.64 28.80 -17.76
C TRP A 452 24.15 29.04 -16.33
N ILE A 453 23.57 30.20 -16.10
CA ILE A 453 22.91 30.56 -14.84
C ILE A 453 21.66 31.39 -15.14
N ARG A 454 20.61 31.14 -14.35
CA ARG A 454 19.38 31.92 -14.35
C ARG A 454 18.86 32.07 -12.94
N GLU A 455 18.46 33.30 -12.62
CA GLU A 455 17.70 33.61 -11.42
C GLU A 455 16.32 34.10 -11.85
N GLU A 456 15.27 33.55 -11.25
CA GLU A 456 13.89 33.85 -11.58
C GLU A 456 13.08 34.13 -10.32
N ARG A 457 12.06 34.97 -10.46
CA ARG A 457 11.01 35.15 -9.46
C ARG A 457 9.71 34.61 -10.01
N GLY A 458 9.20 33.55 -9.38
CA GLY A 458 7.99 32.87 -9.85
C GLY A 458 6.91 32.81 -8.78
N ALA A 459 5.66 32.86 -9.21
CA ALA A 459 4.55 32.28 -8.47
C ALA A 459 4.44 30.80 -8.90
N VAL A 460 4.38 29.88 -7.94
CA VAL A 460 4.02 28.48 -8.23
C VAL A 460 2.55 28.41 -8.64
N ASN A 461 2.22 27.54 -9.60
CA ASN A 461 0.83 27.37 -10.03
C ASN A 461 -0.01 26.70 -8.92
N THR A 462 -1.31 26.50 -9.15
CA THR A 462 -2.23 25.84 -8.19
C THR A 462 -1.85 24.39 -7.84
N LEU A 463 -0.85 23.82 -8.53
CA LEU A 463 -0.29 22.49 -8.29
C LEU A 463 1.08 22.54 -7.59
N ASN A 464 1.52 23.71 -7.12
CA ASN A 464 2.83 23.93 -6.51
C ASN A 464 4.01 23.59 -7.43
N VAL A 465 3.85 23.78 -8.74
CA VAL A 465 4.91 23.53 -9.72
C VAL A 465 5.34 24.84 -10.37
N TYR A 466 6.66 25.03 -10.47
CA TYR A 466 7.28 26.02 -11.34
C TYR A 466 8.10 25.32 -12.41
N GLU A 467 7.97 25.77 -13.65
CA GLU A 467 8.63 25.21 -14.80
C GLU A 467 9.41 26.30 -15.55
N TYR A 468 10.64 25.99 -15.94
CA TYR A 468 11.47 26.85 -16.78
C TYR A 468 11.97 26.08 -17.99
N ASP A 469 11.56 26.50 -19.17
CA ASP A 469 12.03 25.96 -20.44
C ASP A 469 13.40 26.56 -20.80
N TRP A 470 14.43 25.71 -20.92
CA TRP A 470 15.77 26.10 -21.33
C TRP A 470 16.10 25.51 -22.70
N ASN A 471 16.37 26.39 -23.66
CA ASN A 471 16.70 26.07 -25.05
C ASN A 471 18.16 25.63 -25.28
N LEU A 472 18.86 25.25 -24.20
CA LEU A 472 20.26 24.84 -24.21
C LEU A 472 21.23 25.93 -24.68
N ASP A 473 20.88 27.21 -24.60
CA ASP A 473 21.83 28.30 -24.85
C ASP A 473 22.65 28.61 -23.59
N GLY A 474 23.97 28.64 -23.72
CA GLY A 474 24.88 29.07 -22.66
C GLY A 474 24.79 30.58 -22.41
N SER A 475 25.29 31.05 -21.27
CA SER A 475 25.26 32.48 -20.92
C SER A 475 26.04 33.38 -21.89
N GLY A 476 26.92 32.81 -22.72
CA GLY A 476 27.65 33.50 -23.79
C GLY A 476 26.94 33.56 -25.14
N GLY A 477 25.67 33.12 -25.24
CA GLY A 477 24.87 33.17 -26.47
C GLY A 477 25.15 32.04 -27.48
N GLY A 478 26.06 31.12 -27.17
CA GLY A 478 26.29 29.90 -27.95
C GLY A 478 25.54 28.70 -27.34
N ARG A 479 25.06 27.80 -28.20
CA ARG A 479 24.40 26.56 -27.78
C ARG A 479 25.37 25.64 -27.05
N VAL A 480 24.87 24.98 -26.02
CA VAL A 480 25.61 23.98 -25.23
C VAL A 480 25.89 22.77 -26.11
N MET A 481 27.14 22.30 -26.09
CA MET A 481 27.59 21.18 -26.91
C MET A 481 27.01 19.85 -26.38
N PRO A 482 26.90 18.81 -27.22
CA PRO A 482 26.57 17.47 -26.75
C PRO A 482 27.55 17.01 -25.67
N GLY A 483 27.02 16.43 -24.59
CA GLY A 483 27.83 16.06 -23.44
C GLY A 483 27.02 15.87 -22.16
N ILE A 484 27.72 15.63 -21.06
CA ILE A 484 27.14 15.49 -19.73
C ILE A 484 27.37 16.78 -18.96
N TYR A 485 26.32 17.28 -18.30
CA TYR A 485 26.34 18.48 -17.48
C TYR A 485 25.75 18.19 -16.10
N ILE A 486 26.19 18.95 -15.10
CA ILE A 486 25.61 18.95 -13.75
C ILE A 486 24.76 20.20 -13.63
N CYS A 487 23.45 20.05 -13.48
CA CYS A 487 22.54 21.15 -13.25
C CYS A 487 22.21 21.23 -11.76
N THR A 488 22.22 22.42 -11.19
CA THR A 488 21.80 22.65 -9.80
C THR A 488 20.60 23.58 -9.75
N GLY A 489 19.60 23.23 -8.95
CA GLY A 489 18.47 24.08 -8.59
C GLY A 489 18.54 24.49 -7.13
N GLN A 490 18.18 25.73 -6.83
CA GLN A 490 17.99 26.23 -5.46
C GLN A 490 16.73 27.10 -5.39
N ALA A 491 15.84 26.80 -4.45
CA ALA A 491 14.71 27.67 -4.12
C ALA A 491 15.02 28.52 -2.88
N VAL A 492 14.53 29.75 -2.86
CA VAL A 492 14.42 30.61 -1.69
C VAL A 492 12.93 30.81 -1.42
N ILE A 493 12.46 30.29 -0.29
CA ILE A 493 11.05 30.34 0.11
C ILE A 493 10.99 31.15 1.40
N ASP A 494 10.14 32.17 1.42
CA ASP A 494 10.00 33.12 2.55
C ASP A 494 11.33 33.79 2.95
N GLY A 495 12.16 34.13 1.95
CA GLY A 495 13.45 34.77 2.17
C GLY A 495 14.54 33.88 2.76
N LYS A 496 14.28 32.57 2.91
CA LYS A 496 15.26 31.58 3.39
C LYS A 496 15.73 30.68 2.25
N PRO A 497 17.04 30.64 1.94
CA PRO A 497 17.57 29.75 0.91
C PRO A 497 17.47 28.30 1.36
N ARG A 498 16.95 27.44 0.48
CA ARG A 498 16.84 26.00 0.71
C ARG A 498 18.09 25.28 0.20
N LYS A 499 18.23 24.00 0.59
CA LYS A 499 19.34 23.14 0.16
C LYS A 499 19.38 23.08 -1.37
N VAL A 500 20.58 23.18 -1.95
CA VAL A 500 20.81 23.04 -3.40
C VAL A 500 20.62 21.56 -3.79
N GLN A 501 19.87 21.31 -4.85
CA GLN A 501 19.73 19.98 -5.46
C GLN A 501 20.48 19.92 -6.78
N ALA A 502 21.16 18.81 -7.05
CA ALA A 502 21.91 18.58 -8.28
C ALA A 502 21.30 17.43 -9.09
N LYS A 503 21.22 17.58 -10.41
CA LYS A 503 20.75 16.58 -11.36
C LYS A 503 21.66 16.54 -12.59
N LYS A 504 21.88 15.34 -13.14
CA LYS A 504 22.68 15.13 -14.34
C LYS A 504 21.83 15.40 -15.57
N LEU A 505 22.33 16.21 -16.51
CA LEU A 505 21.74 16.45 -17.82
C LEU A 505 22.62 15.84 -18.91
N ILE A 506 22.03 15.14 -19.86
CA ILE A 506 22.69 14.62 -21.06
C ILE A 506 22.18 15.43 -22.25
N VAL A 507 23.06 16.13 -22.95
CA VAL A 507 22.76 16.82 -24.20
C VAL A 507 23.21 15.96 -25.38
N VAL A 508 22.32 15.71 -26.32
CA VAL A 508 22.56 14.93 -27.53
C VAL A 508 22.23 15.77 -28.79
N ASN A 509 22.79 15.36 -29.93
CA ASN A 509 22.53 16.02 -31.22
C ASN A 509 21.07 15.91 -31.68
#